data_AF-A0A1C5W811-F1
#
_entry.id   AF-A0A1C5W811-F1
#
_cell.length_a   1.000
_cell.length_b   1.000
_cell.length_c   1.000
_cell.angle_alpha   90.00
_cell.angle_beta   90.00
_cell.angle_gamma   90.00
#
_symmetry.space_group_name_H-M   'P 1'
#
loop_
_entity.id
_entity.type
_entity.pdbx_description
1 polymer ?
#
loop_
_entity_poly.entity_id
_entity_poly.type
_entity_poly.pdbx_seq_one_letter_code
_entity_poly.pdbx_strand_id
1 'polypeptide(L)'
;MMFLYRNFALFLQSISNKHLNELVATDNGDPTSFTPFQSAERESFNGLALAIVRGKEGIAGKMQVKVSGAGLESASIEIEVK
;
A
#
# COMPACT_ATOMS: atom_id res chain seq x y z
N MET A 1 -24.44 12.04 -10.64
CA MET A 1 -23.61 12.31 -9.44
C MET A 1 -22.32 11.52 -9.62
N MET A 2 -21.20 12.20 -9.91
CA MET A 2 -19.91 11.55 -10.16
C MET A 2 -19.24 11.31 -8.80
N PHE A 3 -19.25 10.07 -8.30
CA PHE A 3 -18.44 9.70 -7.14
C PHE A 3 -16.99 9.83 -7.58
N LEU A 4 -16.28 10.86 -7.12
CA LEU A 4 -14.84 10.98 -7.37
C LEU A 4 -14.12 9.91 -6.55
N TYR A 5 -13.80 8.80 -7.20
CA TYR A 5 -12.80 7.85 -6.75
C TYR A 5 -11.48 8.61 -6.60
N ARG A 6 -10.99 8.74 -5.36
CA ARG A 6 -9.66 9.31 -5.14
C ARG A 6 -8.65 8.17 -5.22
N ASN A 7 -7.68 8.31 -6.12
CA ASN A 7 -6.57 7.38 -6.26
C ASN A 7 -5.63 7.49 -5.05
N PHE A 8 -5.31 6.35 -4.46
CA PHE A 8 -4.26 6.20 -3.46
C PHE A 8 -3.06 5.52 -4.11
N ALA A 9 -1.88 6.12 -3.96
CA ALA A 9 -0.60 5.51 -4.28
C ALA A 9 0.04 5.01 -2.98
N LEU A 10 0.23 3.69 -2.91
CA LEU A 10 0.98 3.05 -1.85
C LEU A 10 2.46 3.02 -2.22
N PHE A 11 3.31 3.48 -1.31
CA PHE A 11 4.75 3.43 -1.48
C PHE A 11 5.37 2.68 -0.30
N LEU A 12 6.10 1.61 -0.59
CA LEU A 12 6.87 0.91 0.44
C LEU A 12 8.29 1.45 0.47
N GLN A 13 8.73 1.89 1.63
CA GLN A 13 10.10 2.34 1.84
C GLN A 13 10.75 1.50 2.93
N SER A 14 11.94 0.95 2.67
CA SER A 14 12.73 0.34 3.73
C SER A 14 13.56 1.41 4.42
N ILE A 15 13.53 1.43 5.77
CA ILE A 15 14.31 2.37 6.57
C ILE A 15 15.76 1.88 6.73
N SER A 16 15.97 0.56 6.83
CA SER A 16 17.28 -0.03 7.18
C SER A 16 17.85 -0.98 6.14
N ASN A 17 17.00 -1.78 5.48
CA ASN A 17 17.42 -2.91 4.67
C ASN A 17 16.66 -2.88 3.34
N LYS A 18 17.28 -2.46 2.24
CA LYS A 18 16.61 -2.26 0.92
C LYS A 18 15.81 -3.47 0.40
N HIS A 19 16.05 -4.66 0.93
CA HIS A 19 15.38 -5.91 0.56
C HIS A 19 14.40 -6.46 1.62
N LEU A 20 14.18 -5.74 2.73
CA LEU A 20 13.32 -6.16 3.84
C LEU A 20 11.84 -6.26 3.44
N ASN A 21 11.40 -5.44 2.50
CA ASN A 21 10.00 -5.14 2.24
C ASN A 21 9.54 -5.56 0.85
N GLU A 22 8.33 -6.08 0.77
CA GLU A 22 7.66 -6.46 -0.48
C GLU A 22 6.18 -6.09 -0.42
N LEU A 23 5.68 -5.46 -1.49
CA LEU A 23 4.24 -5.26 -1.72
C LEU A 23 3.72 -6.52 -2.41
N VAL A 24 2.89 -7.29 -1.72
CA VAL A 24 2.35 -8.54 -2.26
C VAL A 24 1.12 -8.25 -3.11
N ALA A 25 0.21 -7.42 -2.58
CA ALA A 25 -1.03 -7.07 -3.25
C ALA A 25 -1.65 -5.79 -2.70
N THR A 26 -2.52 -5.19 -3.49
CA THR A 26 -3.49 -4.16 -3.12
C THR A 26 -4.86 -4.57 -3.63
N ASP A 27 -5.90 -4.15 -2.93
CA ASP A 27 -7.30 -4.35 -3.31
C ASP A 27 -8.14 -3.18 -2.79
N ASN A 28 -9.35 -3.03 -3.30
CA ASN A 28 -10.35 -2.10 -2.78
C ASN A 28 -11.71 -2.77 -2.55
N GLY A 29 -11.90 -4.03 -2.99
CA GLY A 29 -13.16 -4.75 -2.84
C GLY A 29 -14.24 -4.37 -3.86
N ASP A 30 -13.89 -3.62 -4.92
CA ASP A 30 -14.77 -3.36 -6.04
C ASP A 30 -14.76 -4.56 -7.01
N PRO A 31 -15.86 -5.32 -7.15
CA PRO A 31 -15.92 -6.50 -8.03
C PRO A 31 -15.81 -6.15 -9.52
N THR A 32 -15.89 -4.87 -9.88
CA THR A 32 -15.76 -4.37 -11.26
C THR A 32 -14.36 -3.83 -11.57
N SER A 33 -13.46 -3.79 -10.58
CA SER A 33 -12.08 -3.32 -10.78
C SER A 33 -11.23 -4.35 -11.52
N PHE A 34 -10.55 -3.89 -12.57
CA PHE A 34 -9.57 -4.71 -13.32
C PHE A 34 -8.12 -4.35 -12.99
N THR A 35 -7.89 -3.47 -12.00
CA THR A 35 -6.54 -3.06 -11.62
C THR A 35 -5.80 -4.27 -11.02
N PRO A 36 -4.60 -4.66 -11.53
CA PRO A 36 -3.90 -5.86 -11.07
C PRO A 36 -3.59 -5.80 -9.58
N PHE A 37 -3.71 -6.91 -8.85
CA PHE A 37 -3.44 -6.94 -7.41
C PHE A 37 -2.04 -6.42 -7.04
N GLN A 38 -1.04 -6.63 -7.88
CA GLN A 38 0.34 -6.19 -7.62
C GLN A 38 0.55 -4.67 -7.84
N SER A 39 -0.46 -3.95 -8.34
CA SER A 39 -0.37 -2.51 -8.53
C SER A 39 -0.15 -1.80 -7.20
N ALA A 40 0.85 -0.92 -7.16
CA ALA A 40 1.09 -0.04 -6.03
C ALA A 40 0.09 1.13 -5.97
N GLU A 41 -0.66 1.37 -7.04
CA GLU A 41 -1.69 2.40 -7.12
C GLU A 41 -3.08 1.75 -7.18
N ARG A 42 -4.01 2.29 -6.39
CA ARG A 42 -5.37 1.74 -6.21
C ARG A 42 -6.37 2.85 -5.90
N GLU A 43 -7.51 2.82 -6.59
CA GLU A 43 -8.67 3.64 -6.22
C GLU A 43 -9.31 3.13 -4.94
N SER A 44 -9.71 4.02 -4.03
CA SER A 44 -10.53 3.58 -2.90
C SER A 44 -11.95 3.26 -3.35
N PHE A 45 -12.55 2.23 -2.75
CA PHE A 45 -13.96 1.90 -2.91
C PHE A 45 -14.65 2.16 -1.57
N ASN A 46 -15.69 3.00 -1.57
CA ASN A 46 -16.34 3.50 -0.36
C ASN A 46 -15.37 4.13 0.66
N GLY A 47 -14.33 4.80 0.16
CA GLY A 47 -13.33 5.48 0.99
C GLY A 47 -12.23 4.58 1.56
N LEU A 48 -12.22 3.29 1.23
CA LEU A 48 -11.22 2.33 1.73
C LEU A 48 -10.44 1.65 0.60
N ALA A 49 -9.21 1.27 0.92
CA ALA A 49 -8.36 0.39 0.12
C ALA A 49 -7.50 -0.46 1.08
N LEU A 50 -7.02 -1.59 0.59
CA LEU A 50 -6.21 -2.56 1.32
C LEU A 50 -4.86 -2.73 0.65
N ALA A 51 -3.82 -2.88 1.47
CA ALA A 51 -2.50 -3.32 1.03
C ALA A 51 -2.01 -4.48 1.88
N ILE A 52 -1.37 -5.44 1.22
CA ILE A 52 -0.76 -6.61 1.83
C ILE A 52 0.75 -6.51 1.60
N VAL A 53 1.49 -6.43 2.70
CA VAL A 53 2.95 -6.34 2.69
C VAL A 53 3.55 -7.60 3.32
N ARG A 54 4.76 -7.95 2.90
CA ARG A 54 5.50 -9.10 3.43
C ARG A 54 6.93 -8.70 3.77
N GLY A 55 7.38 -9.14 4.94
CA GLY A 55 8.79 -9.16 5.31
C GLY A 55 9.50 -10.37 4.69
N LYS A 56 10.73 -10.20 4.21
CA LYS A 56 11.51 -11.34 3.69
C LYS A 56 12.06 -12.20 4.81
N GLU A 57 11.97 -13.52 4.62
CA GLU A 57 12.50 -14.51 5.55
C GLU A 57 14.00 -14.29 5.80
N GLY A 58 14.42 -14.43 7.06
CA GLY A 58 15.81 -14.25 7.48
C GLY A 58 16.29 -12.80 7.52
N ILE A 59 15.44 -11.81 7.22
CA ILE A 59 15.78 -10.39 7.28
C ILE A 59 14.90 -9.71 8.34
N ALA A 60 15.47 -9.47 9.52
CA ALA A 60 14.85 -8.67 10.56
C ALA A 60 15.06 -7.15 10.30
N GLY A 61 14.18 -6.33 10.85
CA GLY A 61 14.34 -4.88 10.85
C GLY A 61 13.02 -4.11 10.82
N LYS A 62 13.12 -2.81 10.58
CA LYS A 62 11.98 -1.89 10.53
C LYS A 62 11.58 -1.57 9.09
N MET A 63 10.34 -1.91 8.75
CA MET A 63 9.72 -1.58 7.47
C MET A 63 8.83 -0.34 7.61
N GLN A 64 8.96 0.63 6.69
CA GLN A 64 8.01 1.74 6.61
C GLN A 64 7.02 1.51 5.46
N VAL A 65 5.75 1.55 5.80
CA VAL A 65 4.66 1.59 4.82
C VAL A 65 4.19 3.04 4.74
N LYS A 66 4.24 3.64 3.56
CA LYS A 66 3.76 5.01 3.31
C LYS A 66 2.63 4.99 2.30
N VAL A 67 1.61 5.83 2.54
CA VAL A 67 0.50 6.02 1.61
C VAL A 67 0.38 7.49 1.29
N SER A 68 0.14 7.80 0.01
CA SER A 68 -0.08 9.14 -0.49
C SER A 68 -1.24 9.15 -1.48
N GLY A 69 -1.95 10.26 -1.58
CA GLY A 69 -3.00 10.43 -2.59
C GLY A 69 -3.10 11.89 -3.01
N ALA A 70 -3.56 12.12 -4.25
CA ALA A 70 -3.69 13.47 -4.76
C ALA A 70 -4.65 14.30 -3.90
N GLY A 71 -4.15 15.41 -3.33
CA GLY A 71 -4.93 16.28 -2.46
C GLY A 71 -5.30 15.64 -1.12
N LEU A 72 -4.56 14.64 -0.64
CA LEU A 72 -4.63 14.07 0.70
C LEU A 72 -3.29 14.24 1.42
N GLU A 73 -3.34 14.40 2.74
CA GLU A 73 -2.15 14.28 3.57
C GLU A 73 -1.61 12.83 3.50
N SER A 74 -0.29 12.68 3.44
CA SER A 74 0.33 11.36 3.43
C SER A 74 0.36 10.77 4.84
N ALA A 75 0.20 9.45 4.93
CA ALA A 75 0.33 8.71 6.19
C ALA A 75 1.47 7.69 6.11
N SER A 76 2.07 7.36 7.24
CA SER A 76 3.04 6.28 7.34
C SER A 76 2.90 5.48 8.63
N ILE A 77 3.29 4.21 8.57
CA ILE A 77 3.38 3.31 9.72
C ILE A 77 4.69 2.53 9.66
N GLU A 78 5.29 2.29 10.82
CA GLU A 78 6.46 1.43 10.97
C GLU A 78 6.01 0.05 11.46
N ILE A 79 6.50 -1.00 10.81
CA ILE A 79 6.24 -2.40 11.14
C ILE A 79 7.58 -3.06 11.48
N GLU A 80 7.66 -3.68 12.65
CA GLU A 80 8.82 -4.48 13.05
C GLU A 80 8.71 -5.89 12.47
N VAL A 81 9.66 -6.26 11.61
CA VAL A 81 9.85 -7.61 11.08
C VAL A 81 10.87 -8.32 11.95
N LYS A 82 10.48 -9.47 12.51
CA LYS A 82 11.29 -10.29 13.40
C LYS A 82 11.76 -11.56 12.71
#